data_AF-A0A066X0Y4-F1
#
_entry.id   AF-A0A066X0Y4-F1
#
_cell.length_a   1.000
_cell.length_b   1.000
_cell.length_c   1.000
_cell.angle_alpha   90.00
_cell.angle_beta   90.00
_cell.angle_gamma   90.00
#
_symmetry.space_group_name_H-M   'P 1'
#
loop_
_entity.id
_entity.type
_entity.pdbx_description
1 polymer ?
#
loop_
_entity_poly.entity_id
_entity_poly.type
_entity_poly.pdbx_seq_one_letter_code
_entity_poly.pdbx_strand_id
1 'polypeptide(L)'
;TFQDGGLVANNPSSIALQEVASLSPQAPNPSLLVSVGTGSSREDKQLACEPKGGWQDCFPLCLVRAFRTLRSDKNAWQRLVAHKKVGESGEFFRFDVEFDGPEPPLDSLSSFDDPECDDACTFRGLPALKRLRLCVRAQLFVFELRASRPYVFSDGGYDCCGHIHCRLGAHSESLKQFMSQLAGSKAHFRIGSQKVPCDFASCPTIRPDGHFFLKVKFRVVSLQESLAVGLWEAPDEGRSISGSPFTVQQLVRSQKLDQCFGTSDHRKKRCRDDDDDEASRKRPNCKR
;
A
#
# COMPACT_ATOMS: atom_id res chain seq x y z
N THR A 1 -17.78 -8.93 -30.58
CA THR A 1 -16.51 -8.43 -31.13
C THR A 1 -15.95 -7.41 -30.17
N PHE A 2 -14.63 -7.38 -29.96
CA PHE A 2 -13.97 -6.43 -29.04
C PHE A 2 -13.24 -5.35 -29.84
N GLN A 3 -13.24 -4.12 -29.33
CA GLN A 3 -12.50 -2.97 -29.87
C GLN A 3 -11.54 -2.43 -28.80
N ASP A 4 -10.74 -1.41 -29.14
CA ASP A 4 -9.79 -0.78 -28.23
C ASP A 4 -10.48 -0.20 -26.98
N GLY A 5 -9.91 -0.46 -25.80
CA GLY A 5 -10.36 0.07 -24.52
C GLY A 5 -10.24 1.59 -24.40
N GLY A 6 -9.32 2.23 -25.15
CA GLY A 6 -9.25 3.67 -25.31
C GLY A 6 -10.54 4.28 -25.89
N LEU A 7 -11.40 3.43 -26.48
CA LEU A 7 -12.74 3.85 -26.89
C LEU A 7 -13.71 4.13 -25.74
N VAL A 8 -13.44 3.56 -24.57
CA VAL A 8 -14.29 3.61 -23.38
C VAL A 8 -13.59 4.37 -22.25
N ALA A 9 -12.36 4.00 -21.95
CA ALA A 9 -11.54 4.60 -20.91
C ALA A 9 -10.07 4.58 -21.31
N ASN A 10 -9.55 5.74 -21.72
CA ASN A 10 -8.15 5.90 -22.11
C ASN A 10 -7.21 5.83 -20.88
N ASN A 11 -7.73 6.21 -19.71
CA ASN A 11 -7.10 5.99 -18.41
C ASN A 11 -7.87 4.93 -17.61
N PRO A 12 -7.34 3.71 -17.43
CA PRO A 12 -8.04 2.62 -16.75
C PRO A 12 -8.02 2.73 -15.22
N SER A 13 -7.47 3.79 -14.63
CA SER A 13 -7.27 3.89 -13.18
C SER A 13 -8.58 3.80 -12.39
N SER A 14 -9.67 4.38 -12.89
CA SER A 14 -10.99 4.30 -12.22
C SER A 14 -11.58 2.90 -12.28
N ILE A 15 -11.43 2.22 -13.41
CA ILE A 15 -11.87 0.83 -13.59
C ILE A 15 -11.07 -0.08 -12.66
N ALA A 16 -9.74 0.10 -12.59
CA ALA A 16 -8.89 -0.67 -11.70
C ALA A 16 -9.30 -0.52 -10.22
N LEU A 17 -9.67 0.67 -9.78
CA LEU A 17 -10.18 0.88 -8.41
C LEU A 17 -11.53 0.17 -8.18
N GLN A 18 -12.44 0.21 -9.15
CA GLN A 18 -13.72 -0.50 -9.06
C GLN A 18 -13.53 -2.02 -8.99
N GLU A 19 -12.60 -2.56 -9.78
CA GLU A 19 -12.24 -3.97 -9.74
C GLU A 19 -11.60 -4.37 -8.41
N VAL A 20 -10.68 -3.56 -7.87
CA VAL A 20 -10.10 -3.81 -6.53
C VAL A 20 -11.18 -3.83 -5.46
N ALA A 21 -12.12 -2.88 -5.50
CA ALA A 21 -13.25 -2.85 -4.56
C ALA A 21 -14.14 -4.09 -4.66
N SER A 22 -14.30 -4.62 -5.88
CA SER A 22 -15.10 -5.81 -6.15
C SER A 22 -14.39 -7.10 -5.71
N LEU A 23 -13.07 -7.21 -5.97
CA LEU A 23 -12.24 -8.36 -5.60
C LEU A 23 -11.93 -8.40 -4.11
N SER A 24 -11.84 -7.24 -3.46
CA SER A 24 -11.50 -7.10 -2.03
C SER A 24 -12.54 -6.27 -1.27
N PRO A 25 -13.77 -6.78 -1.05
CA PRO A 25 -14.83 -6.00 -0.38
C PRO A 25 -14.48 -5.57 1.05
N GLN A 26 -13.59 -6.32 1.73
CA GLN A 26 -13.13 -6.02 3.09
C GLN A 26 -12.06 -4.92 3.13
N ALA A 27 -11.41 -4.64 2.01
CA ALA A 27 -10.38 -3.62 1.85
C ALA A 27 -10.51 -3.00 0.46
N PRO A 28 -11.59 -2.24 0.20
CA PRO A 28 -11.93 -1.82 -1.16
C PRO A 28 -10.99 -0.76 -1.72
N ASN A 29 -10.25 -0.08 -0.84
CA ASN A 29 -9.34 1.00 -1.19
C ASN A 29 -7.89 0.49 -1.14
N PRO A 30 -7.13 0.57 -2.25
CA PRO A 30 -5.73 0.18 -2.23
C PRO A 30 -4.87 1.21 -1.49
N SER A 31 -3.83 0.73 -0.81
CA SER A 31 -2.86 1.57 -0.10
C SER A 31 -1.94 2.37 -1.02
N LEU A 32 -1.80 1.95 -2.29
CA LEU A 32 -0.96 2.58 -3.29
C LEU A 32 -1.58 2.40 -4.68
N LEU A 33 -1.75 3.49 -5.42
CA LEU A 33 -2.13 3.48 -6.84
C LEU A 33 -1.05 4.20 -7.64
N VAL A 34 -0.56 3.54 -8.69
CA VAL A 34 0.37 4.15 -9.64
C VAL A 34 -0.25 4.06 -11.02
N SER A 35 -0.45 5.22 -11.63
CA SER A 35 -0.90 5.35 -13.01
C SER A 35 0.27 5.86 -13.85
N VAL A 36 0.59 5.17 -14.93
CA VAL A 36 1.65 5.57 -15.86
C VAL A 36 0.99 5.86 -17.20
N GLY A 37 1.12 7.10 -17.65
CA GLY A 37 0.63 7.56 -18.94
C GLY A 37 1.66 7.44 -20.03
N THR A 38 1.19 7.46 -21.27
CA THR A 38 2.02 7.44 -22.49
C THR A 38 2.48 8.83 -22.91
N GLY A 39 2.19 9.85 -22.11
CA GLY A 39 2.51 11.23 -22.36
C GLY A 39 1.32 12.04 -22.87
N SER A 40 1.47 13.36 -22.82
CA SER A 40 0.51 14.32 -23.37
C SER A 40 1.21 15.53 -23.96
N SER A 41 0.66 16.09 -25.04
CA SER A 41 1.21 17.32 -25.63
C SER A 41 0.90 18.55 -24.79
N ARG A 42 1.88 19.45 -24.70
CA ARG A 42 1.74 20.74 -24.04
C ARG A 42 0.84 21.72 -24.80
N GLU A 43 0.74 21.59 -26.13
CA GLU A 43 -0.07 22.48 -26.99
C GLU A 43 -1.58 22.25 -26.82
N ASP A 44 -1.99 21.00 -26.57
CA ASP A 44 -3.39 20.66 -26.28
C ASP A 44 -3.89 21.33 -24.97
N LYS A 45 -2.97 21.72 -24.08
CA LYS A 45 -3.30 22.49 -22.85
C LYS A 45 -3.62 23.96 -23.16
N GLN A 46 -3.05 24.54 -24.22
CA GLN A 46 -3.28 25.94 -24.60
C GLN A 46 -4.56 26.10 -25.43
N LEU A 47 -4.86 25.13 -26.30
CA LEU A 47 -6.09 25.10 -27.10
C LEU A 47 -7.38 24.95 -26.26
N ALA A 48 -7.29 24.38 -25.05
CA ALA A 48 -8.43 24.28 -24.13
C ALA A 48 -8.75 25.60 -23.38
N CYS A 49 -7.82 26.56 -23.35
CA CYS A 49 -7.94 27.78 -22.56
C CYS A 49 -8.13 29.06 -23.39
N GLU A 50 -7.92 29.04 -24.71
CA GLU A 50 -8.10 30.22 -25.56
C GLU A 50 -9.36 30.12 -26.44
N PRO A 51 -10.32 31.06 -26.33
CA PRO A 51 -11.40 31.17 -27.31
C PRO A 51 -10.82 31.72 -28.61
N LYS A 52 -10.61 30.83 -29.59
CA LYS A 52 -10.19 31.24 -30.94
C LYS A 52 -11.42 31.52 -31.79
N GLY A 53 -11.78 32.81 -31.87
CA GLY A 53 -12.92 33.25 -32.69
C GLY A 53 -12.78 32.87 -34.17
N GLY A 54 -13.84 32.28 -34.74
CA GLY A 54 -13.95 31.93 -36.15
C GLY A 54 -14.57 30.54 -36.39
N TRP A 55 -14.52 30.06 -37.64
CA TRP A 55 -15.11 28.77 -38.10
C TRP A 55 -14.57 27.51 -37.38
N GLN A 56 -13.62 27.67 -36.45
CA GLN A 56 -13.15 26.65 -35.52
C GLN A 56 -14.11 26.36 -34.36
N ASP A 57 -15.13 27.21 -34.14
CA ASP A 57 -16.21 27.01 -33.15
C ASP A 57 -17.48 26.36 -33.75
N CYS A 58 -17.37 25.77 -34.94
CA CYS A 58 -18.47 24.98 -35.52
C CYS A 58 -18.83 23.81 -34.58
N PHE A 59 -20.13 23.63 -34.33
CA PHE A 59 -20.71 22.61 -33.44
C PHE A 59 -20.05 21.21 -33.51
N PRO A 60 -19.77 20.62 -34.68
CA PRO A 60 -19.11 19.31 -34.74
C PRO A 60 -17.64 19.33 -34.28
N LEU A 61 -16.88 20.39 -34.56
CA LEU A 61 -15.51 20.53 -34.07
C LEU A 61 -15.47 20.83 -32.57
N CYS A 62 -16.42 21.62 -32.08
CA CYS A 62 -16.65 21.83 -30.65
C CYS A 62 -16.99 20.51 -29.93
N LEU A 63 -17.83 19.65 -30.53
CA LEU A 63 -18.11 18.32 -30.00
C LEU A 63 -16.89 17.41 -30.02
N VAL A 64 -16.10 17.37 -31.09
CA VAL A 64 -14.86 16.57 -31.16
C VAL A 64 -13.85 17.05 -30.12
N ARG A 65 -13.71 18.37 -29.95
CA ARG A 65 -12.87 18.96 -28.91
C ARG A 65 -13.39 18.59 -27.53
N ALA A 66 -14.66 18.84 -27.22
CA ALA A 66 -15.28 18.48 -25.95
C ALA A 66 -15.18 16.97 -25.66
N PHE A 67 -15.29 16.12 -26.67
CA PHE A 67 -15.13 14.67 -26.56
C PHE A 67 -13.68 14.29 -26.25
N ARG A 68 -12.70 14.90 -26.92
CA ARG A 68 -11.27 14.76 -26.58
C ARG A 68 -10.96 15.27 -25.18
N THR A 69 -11.49 16.42 -24.79
CA THR A 69 -11.31 16.99 -23.45
C THR A 69 -11.96 16.12 -22.37
N LEU A 70 -13.16 15.59 -22.62
CA LEU A 70 -13.86 14.69 -21.71
C LEU A 70 -13.09 13.39 -21.47
N ARG A 71 -12.43 12.92 -22.54
CA ARG A 71 -11.69 11.66 -22.62
C ARG A 71 -10.18 11.79 -22.34
N SER A 72 -9.72 13.01 -22.09
CA SER A 72 -8.34 13.28 -21.68
C SER A 72 -8.02 12.52 -20.39
N ASP A 73 -6.95 11.74 -20.44
CA ASP A 73 -6.39 10.97 -19.31
C ASP A 73 -6.20 11.81 -18.06
N LYS A 74 -5.80 13.07 -18.25
CA LYS A 74 -5.54 14.03 -17.17
C LYS A 74 -6.84 14.44 -16.46
N ASN A 75 -7.91 14.68 -17.21
CA ASN A 75 -9.22 15.01 -16.62
C ASN A 75 -9.83 13.80 -15.91
N ALA A 76 -9.65 12.59 -16.47
CA ALA A 76 -10.04 11.35 -15.80
C ALA A 76 -9.28 11.15 -14.48
N TRP A 77 -7.96 11.39 -14.48
CA TRP A 77 -7.14 11.33 -13.27
C TRP A 77 -7.51 12.39 -12.24
N GLN A 78 -7.73 13.64 -12.65
CA GLN A 78 -8.15 14.71 -11.75
C GLN A 78 -9.50 14.43 -11.10
N ARG A 79 -10.47 13.90 -11.85
CA ARG A 79 -11.76 13.45 -11.30
C ARG A 79 -11.54 12.33 -10.28
N LEU A 80 -10.67 11.35 -10.58
CA LEU A 80 -10.34 10.27 -9.66
C LEU A 80 -9.73 10.79 -8.35
N VAL A 81 -8.76 11.70 -8.43
CA VAL A 81 -8.13 12.31 -7.26
C VAL A 81 -9.13 13.17 -6.48
N ALA A 82 -10.01 13.90 -7.16
CA ALA A 82 -11.06 14.70 -6.52
C ALA A 82 -12.15 13.84 -5.84
N HIS A 83 -12.43 12.65 -6.39
CA HIS A 83 -13.36 11.69 -5.79
C HIS A 83 -12.77 10.88 -4.64
N LYS A 84 -11.45 10.95 -4.42
CA LYS A 84 -10.81 10.38 -3.24
C LYS A 84 -11.40 11.06 -2.00
N LYS A 85 -12.13 10.29 -1.17
CA LYS A 85 -12.78 10.87 0.00
C LYS A 85 -11.71 11.38 0.98
N VAL A 86 -11.94 12.56 1.54
CA VAL A 86 -11.10 13.13 2.60
C VAL A 86 -11.14 12.15 3.79
N GLY A 87 -10.00 11.49 4.06
CA GLY A 87 -9.87 10.51 5.14
C GLY A 87 -9.60 9.07 4.68
N GLU A 88 -9.67 8.75 3.38
CA GLU A 88 -9.25 7.44 2.88
C GLU A 88 -7.72 7.35 2.78
N SER A 89 -7.16 6.31 3.40
CA SER A 89 -5.72 6.02 3.37
C SER A 89 -5.31 5.49 2.00
N GLY A 90 -4.23 6.05 1.43
CA GLY A 90 -3.66 5.57 0.18
C GLY A 90 -2.90 6.67 -0.57
N GLU A 91 -1.79 6.33 -1.21
CA GLU A 91 -0.98 7.30 -1.98
C GLU A 91 -1.20 7.08 -3.47
N PHE A 92 -1.58 8.13 -4.21
CA PHE A 92 -1.87 8.06 -5.65
C PHE A 92 -0.81 8.82 -6.42
N PHE A 93 -0.18 8.16 -7.38
CA PHE A 93 0.84 8.75 -8.25
C PHE A 93 0.41 8.64 -9.71
N ARG A 94 0.56 9.73 -10.46
CA ARG A 94 0.51 9.72 -11.93
C ARG A 94 1.87 10.17 -12.45
N PHE A 95 2.46 9.33 -13.27
CA PHE A 95 3.65 9.65 -14.04
C PHE A 95 3.22 9.75 -15.50
N ASP A 96 3.47 10.90 -16.10
CA ASP A 96 3.12 11.19 -17.49
C ASP A 96 4.23 12.04 -18.08
N VAL A 97 4.63 11.75 -19.32
CA VAL A 97 5.63 12.54 -20.03
C VAL A 97 4.94 13.74 -20.67
N GLU A 98 5.54 14.92 -20.59
CA GLU A 98 5.03 16.09 -21.30
C GLU A 98 5.87 16.34 -22.54
N PHE A 99 5.24 16.26 -23.71
CA PHE A 99 5.92 16.57 -24.97
C PHE A 99 5.88 18.08 -25.23
N ASP A 100 7.02 18.66 -25.57
CA ASP A 100 7.11 20.08 -25.93
C ASP A 100 6.50 20.39 -27.32
N GLY A 101 6.18 19.37 -28.11
CA GLY A 101 5.52 19.47 -29.42
C GLY A 101 4.25 18.59 -29.55
N PRO A 102 3.76 18.34 -30.77
CA PRO A 102 2.63 17.45 -30.99
C PRO A 102 2.95 16.03 -30.53
N GLU A 103 1.93 15.30 -30.06
CA GLU A 103 2.10 13.91 -29.64
C GLU A 103 2.59 13.06 -30.81
N PRO A 104 3.60 12.20 -30.60
CA PRO A 104 4.07 11.31 -31.65
C PRO A 104 2.92 10.36 -32.08
N PRO A 105 2.82 10.03 -33.38
CA PRO A 105 1.85 9.05 -33.84
C PRO A 105 2.03 7.70 -33.14
N LEU A 106 0.93 7.05 -32.74
CA LEU A 106 0.95 5.77 -32.02
C LEU A 106 1.61 4.63 -32.82
N ASP A 107 1.63 4.73 -34.14
CA ASP A 107 2.22 3.77 -35.07
C ASP A 107 3.67 4.10 -35.45
N SER A 108 4.23 5.19 -34.94
CA SER A 108 5.60 5.58 -35.26
C SER A 108 6.62 4.82 -34.42
N LEU A 109 7.57 4.18 -35.10
CA LEU A 109 8.74 3.57 -34.49
C LEU A 109 10.00 4.45 -34.58
N SER A 110 9.89 5.63 -35.20
CA SER A 110 11.05 6.46 -35.57
C SER A 110 11.81 7.04 -34.38
N SER A 111 11.17 7.13 -33.20
CA SER A 111 11.74 7.72 -31.99
C SER A 111 12.38 6.70 -31.05
N PHE A 112 12.32 5.39 -31.34
CA PHE A 112 12.88 4.36 -30.47
C PHE A 112 14.42 4.34 -30.44
N ASP A 113 15.07 4.90 -31.46
CA ASP A 113 16.53 4.99 -31.57
C ASP A 113 17.07 6.40 -31.26
N ASP A 114 16.22 7.29 -30.73
CA ASP A 114 16.61 8.66 -30.40
C ASP A 114 17.02 8.78 -28.91
N PRO A 115 18.33 8.85 -28.60
CA PRO A 115 18.80 8.93 -27.22
C PRO A 115 18.38 10.23 -26.52
N GLU A 116 18.08 11.30 -27.24
CA GLU A 116 17.56 12.54 -26.63
C GLU A 116 16.11 12.35 -26.15
N CYS A 117 15.36 11.48 -26.82
CA CYS A 117 13.99 11.12 -26.44
C CYS A 117 13.97 10.28 -25.15
N ASP A 118 14.92 9.36 -24.98
CA ASP A 118 15.06 8.52 -23.77
C ASP A 118 15.34 9.35 -22.51
N ASP A 119 16.26 10.32 -22.59
CA ASP A 119 16.59 11.19 -21.46
C ASP A 119 15.41 12.11 -21.08
N ALA A 120 14.67 12.63 -22.06
CA ALA A 120 13.47 13.44 -21.84
C ALA A 120 12.30 12.65 -21.23
N CYS A 121 12.23 11.33 -21.48
CA CYS A 121 11.17 10.46 -20.97
C CYS A 121 11.45 9.88 -19.57
N THR A 122 12.55 10.27 -18.92
CA THR A 122 12.95 9.65 -17.65
C THR A 122 12.44 10.42 -16.41
N PHE A 123 11.68 9.74 -15.53
CA PHE A 123 11.22 10.30 -14.24
C PHE A 123 12.31 10.39 -13.15
N ARG A 124 13.59 10.27 -13.51
CA ARG A 124 14.71 10.15 -12.59
C ARG A 124 14.89 11.46 -11.81
N GLY A 125 15.12 11.33 -10.50
CA GLY A 125 15.34 12.47 -9.63
C GLY A 125 14.07 13.16 -9.12
N LEU A 126 12.90 12.92 -9.73
CA LEU A 126 11.64 13.50 -9.29
C LEU A 126 11.33 13.16 -7.82
N PRO A 127 10.92 14.14 -6.99
CA PRO A 127 10.51 13.89 -5.61
C PRO A 127 9.37 12.87 -5.51
N ALA A 128 8.44 12.89 -6.47
CA ALA A 128 7.34 11.93 -6.55
C ALA A 128 7.83 10.48 -6.72
N LEU A 129 8.85 10.25 -7.56
CA LEU A 129 9.43 8.91 -7.74
C LEU A 129 10.17 8.44 -6.48
N LYS A 130 10.88 9.35 -5.79
CA LYS A 130 11.50 9.06 -4.49
C LYS A 130 10.44 8.68 -3.45
N ARG A 131 9.32 9.42 -3.38
CA ARG A 131 8.18 9.12 -2.49
C ARG A 131 7.56 7.77 -2.83
N LEU A 132 7.31 7.48 -4.12
CA LEU A 132 6.79 6.19 -4.58
C LEU A 132 7.69 5.04 -4.14
N ARG A 133 9.01 5.16 -4.32
CA ARG A 133 9.98 4.14 -3.88
C ARG A 133 9.80 3.80 -2.40
N LEU A 134 9.70 4.82 -1.54
CA LEU A 134 9.49 4.62 -0.10
C LEU A 134 8.13 3.94 0.19
N CYS A 135 7.07 4.36 -0.51
CA CYS A 135 5.74 3.74 -0.37
C CYS A 135 5.77 2.26 -0.76
N VAL A 136 6.36 1.92 -1.91
CA VAL A 136 6.48 0.51 -2.38
C VAL A 136 7.26 -0.34 -1.38
N ARG A 137 8.38 0.17 -0.87
CA ARG A 137 9.19 -0.53 0.13
C ARG A 137 8.41 -0.79 1.42
N ALA A 138 7.60 0.17 1.87
CA ALA A 138 6.72 -0.02 3.02
C ALA A 138 5.60 -1.06 2.75
N GLN A 139 5.03 -1.09 1.53
CA GLN A 139 4.01 -2.09 1.15
C GLN A 139 4.55 -3.53 1.04
N LEU A 140 5.87 -3.74 1.07
CA LEU A 140 6.47 -5.07 1.20
C LEU A 140 6.32 -5.65 2.61
N PHE A 141 5.98 -4.82 3.61
CA PHE A 141 5.77 -5.26 4.97
C PHE A 141 4.29 -5.40 5.30
N VAL A 142 3.98 -6.53 5.94
CA VAL A 142 2.62 -6.88 6.35
C VAL A 142 2.59 -7.06 7.86
N PHE A 143 1.63 -6.41 8.50
CA PHE A 143 1.36 -6.45 9.93
C PHE A 143 0.14 -7.32 10.20
N GLU A 144 0.28 -8.25 11.12
CA GLU A 144 -0.79 -9.14 11.55
C GLU A 144 -0.84 -9.24 13.07
N LEU A 145 -2.01 -9.57 13.61
CA LEU A 145 -2.16 -9.89 15.02
C LEU A 145 -1.82 -11.35 15.24
N ARG A 146 -1.35 -11.66 16.45
CA ARG A 146 -1.07 -13.03 16.84
C ARG A 146 -2.38 -13.80 16.98
N ALA A 147 -2.60 -14.77 16.10
CA ALA A 147 -3.84 -15.55 16.06
C ALA A 147 -4.23 -16.20 17.40
N SER A 148 -3.26 -16.80 18.13
CA SER A 148 -3.56 -17.55 19.36
C SER A 148 -4.06 -16.69 20.53
N ARG A 149 -3.61 -15.43 20.60
CA ARG A 149 -3.92 -14.50 21.70
C ARG A 149 -3.64 -13.07 21.22
N PRO A 150 -4.56 -12.46 20.46
CA PRO A 150 -4.31 -11.19 19.78
C PRO A 150 -4.20 -10.02 20.77
N TYR A 151 -4.99 -10.04 21.85
CA TYR A 151 -4.96 -9.05 22.91
C TYR A 151 -5.38 -9.61 24.27
N VAL A 152 -5.02 -8.91 25.35
CA VAL A 152 -5.39 -9.18 26.73
C VAL A 152 -5.75 -7.86 27.40
N PHE A 153 -6.91 -7.81 28.06
CA PHE A 153 -7.27 -6.64 28.86
C PHE A 153 -6.51 -6.68 30.21
N SER A 154 -5.78 -5.61 30.51
CA SER A 154 -4.93 -5.43 31.68
C SER A 154 -4.85 -3.94 32.03
N ASP A 155 -4.92 -3.61 33.32
CA ASP A 155 -4.72 -2.25 33.86
C ASP A 155 -5.46 -1.13 33.09
N GLY A 156 -6.71 -1.36 32.68
CA GLY A 156 -7.52 -0.36 31.96
C GLY A 156 -7.20 -0.20 30.46
N GLY A 157 -6.42 -1.10 29.86
CA GLY A 157 -6.16 -1.12 28.42
C GLY A 157 -5.97 -2.54 27.87
N TYR A 158 -5.57 -2.64 26.61
CA TYR A 158 -5.37 -3.90 25.90
C TYR A 158 -3.92 -4.08 25.51
N ASP A 159 -3.25 -5.06 26.11
CA ASP A 159 -1.93 -5.53 25.70
C ASP A 159 -2.09 -6.43 24.47
N CYS A 160 -1.57 -5.95 23.34
CA CYS A 160 -1.69 -6.61 22.04
C CYS A 160 -0.36 -7.24 21.62
N CYS A 161 -0.45 -8.34 20.88
CA CYS A 161 0.69 -9.02 20.29
C CYS A 161 0.45 -9.21 18.79
N GLY A 162 1.45 -8.87 17.99
CA GLY A 162 1.43 -9.06 16.55
C GLY A 162 2.80 -9.39 15.98
N HIS A 163 2.88 -9.43 14.67
CA HIS A 163 4.12 -9.62 13.94
C HIS A 163 4.12 -8.85 12.63
N ILE A 164 5.30 -8.41 12.23
CA ILE A 164 5.58 -7.81 10.93
C ILE A 164 6.36 -8.83 10.11
N HIS A 165 5.91 -9.13 8.90
CA HIS A 165 6.62 -9.99 7.96
C HIS A 165 6.86 -9.29 6.62
N CYS A 166 7.82 -9.80 5.84
CA CYS A 166 8.10 -9.27 4.50
C CYS A 166 7.54 -10.20 3.43
N ARG A 167 6.97 -9.62 2.36
CA ARG A 167 6.43 -10.34 1.21
C ARG A 167 7.50 -10.93 0.29
N LEU A 168 8.74 -10.45 0.38
CA LEU A 168 9.84 -11.01 -0.41
C LEU A 168 10.13 -12.44 0.05
N GLY A 169 10.48 -13.29 -0.92
CA GLY A 169 10.70 -14.71 -0.71
C GLY A 169 11.79 -14.98 0.32
N ALA A 170 11.60 -16.05 1.09
CA ALA A 170 12.59 -16.57 2.00
C ALA A 170 13.94 -16.80 1.31
N HIS A 171 15.03 -16.44 1.98
CA HIS A 171 16.41 -16.61 1.50
C HIS A 171 16.74 -15.98 0.12
N SER A 172 15.84 -15.18 -0.46
CA SER A 172 16.08 -14.59 -1.77
C SER A 172 17.17 -13.53 -1.71
N GLU A 173 17.92 -13.38 -2.79
CA GLU A 173 18.92 -12.31 -2.90
C GLU A 173 18.26 -10.93 -2.83
N SER A 174 17.04 -10.81 -3.37
CA SER A 174 16.23 -9.60 -3.28
C SER A 174 15.90 -9.23 -1.83
N LEU A 175 15.60 -10.21 -0.96
CA LEU A 175 15.35 -9.97 0.46
C LEU A 175 16.63 -9.49 1.16
N LYS A 176 17.77 -10.16 0.92
CA LYS A 176 19.06 -9.78 1.53
C LYS A 176 19.47 -8.37 1.13
N GLN A 177 19.41 -8.05 -0.16
CA GLN A 177 19.74 -6.73 -0.67
C GLN A 177 18.79 -5.67 -0.12
N PHE A 178 17.49 -5.97 -0.04
CA PHE A 178 16.49 -5.07 0.52
C PHE A 178 16.76 -4.76 2.01
N MET A 179 17.04 -5.78 2.82
CA MET A 179 17.37 -5.61 4.25
C MET A 179 18.68 -4.85 4.45
N SER A 180 19.70 -5.12 3.63
CA SER A 180 20.96 -4.36 3.65
C SER A 180 20.73 -2.87 3.36
N GLN A 181 19.88 -2.55 2.37
CA GLN A 181 19.52 -1.15 2.08
C GLN A 181 18.79 -0.48 3.25
N LEU A 182 17.86 -1.18 3.91
CA LEU A 182 17.15 -0.68 5.08
C LEU A 182 18.09 -0.46 6.28
N ALA A 183 19.06 -1.36 6.47
CA ALA A 183 20.09 -1.21 7.48
C ALA A 183 20.96 0.02 7.21
N GLY A 184 21.40 0.20 5.95
CA GLY A 184 22.21 1.34 5.52
C GLY A 184 21.49 2.69 5.71
N SER A 185 20.17 2.74 5.50
CA SER A 185 19.37 3.95 5.75
C SER A 185 18.96 4.13 7.22
N LYS A 186 19.41 3.25 8.14
CA LYS A 186 19.00 3.24 9.56
C LYS A 186 17.47 3.20 9.72
N ALA A 187 16.81 2.44 8.85
CA ALA A 187 15.36 2.33 8.86
C ALA A 187 14.86 1.73 10.19
N HIS A 188 13.62 2.04 10.55
CA HIS A 188 12.96 1.43 11.72
C HIS A 188 11.45 1.40 11.58
N PHE A 189 10.81 0.51 12.33
CA PHE A 189 9.35 0.50 12.44
C PHE A 189 8.87 1.36 13.59
N ARG A 190 7.67 1.91 13.44
CA ARG A 190 6.94 2.62 14.48
C ARG A 190 5.52 2.08 14.58
N ILE A 191 5.07 1.83 15.80
CA ILE A 191 3.69 1.43 16.13
C ILE A 191 3.14 2.49 17.07
N GLY A 192 2.14 3.24 16.61
CA GLY A 192 1.66 4.45 17.28
C GLY A 192 2.81 5.44 17.49
N SER A 193 3.04 5.82 18.73
CA SER A 193 4.16 6.69 19.11
C SER A 193 5.48 5.94 19.31
N GLN A 194 5.47 4.61 19.44
CA GLN A 194 6.59 3.80 19.89
C GLN A 194 7.48 3.31 18.73
N LYS A 195 8.79 3.51 18.86
CA LYS A 195 9.79 2.89 17.98
C LYS A 195 9.98 1.41 18.35
N VAL A 196 9.92 0.54 17.34
CA VAL A 196 10.12 -0.89 17.51
C VAL A 196 11.60 -1.21 17.35
N PRO A 197 12.22 -1.93 18.31
CA PRO A 197 13.57 -2.45 18.13
C PRO A 197 13.60 -3.43 16.94
N CYS A 198 14.41 -3.12 15.93
CA CYS A 198 14.59 -3.97 14.76
C CYS A 198 16.02 -3.76 14.27
N ASP A 199 16.73 -4.86 14.04
CA ASP A 199 18.02 -4.83 13.37
C ASP A 199 17.89 -5.49 12.00
N PHE A 200 17.93 -4.66 10.96
CA PHE A 200 17.88 -5.13 9.58
C PHE A 200 19.23 -5.73 9.12
N ALA A 201 20.34 -5.38 9.78
CA ALA A 201 21.68 -5.84 9.42
C ALA A 201 21.93 -7.27 9.89
N SER A 202 21.55 -7.58 11.13
CA SER A 202 21.70 -8.92 11.71
C SER A 202 20.57 -9.87 11.32
N CYS A 203 20.07 -9.83 10.08
CA CYS A 203 19.08 -10.82 9.62
C CYS A 203 19.60 -12.25 9.83
N PRO A 204 19.21 -12.89 10.96
CA PRO A 204 18.18 -13.90 10.93
C PRO A 204 17.27 -13.82 12.19
N THR A 205 16.22 -13.00 12.17
CA THR A 205 14.96 -13.32 12.90
C THR A 205 14.06 -14.18 12.02
N ILE A 206 14.72 -15.01 11.22
CA ILE A 206 14.15 -15.92 10.27
C ILE A 206 13.48 -17.01 11.10
N ARG A 207 12.15 -17.12 11.01
CA ARG A 207 11.51 -18.41 11.29
C ARG A 207 12.28 -19.46 10.47
N PRO A 208 12.41 -20.72 10.89
CA PRO A 208 13.21 -21.72 10.16
C PRO A 208 12.95 -21.82 8.64
N ASP A 209 11.82 -21.27 8.18
CA ASP A 209 11.37 -21.11 6.80
C ASP A 209 12.05 -20.01 5.97
N GLY A 210 12.95 -19.18 6.51
CA GLY A 210 13.73 -18.21 5.72
C GLY A 210 13.14 -16.81 5.59
N HIS A 211 11.93 -16.56 6.12
CA HIS A 211 11.24 -15.27 5.96
C HIS A 211 11.62 -14.24 7.03
N PHE A 212 11.63 -12.96 6.67
CA PHE A 212 11.71 -11.89 7.66
C PHE A 212 10.48 -11.91 8.57
N PHE A 213 10.71 -11.93 9.88
CA PHE A 213 9.66 -11.99 10.88
C PHE A 213 10.05 -11.22 12.15
N LEU A 214 9.27 -10.21 12.50
CA LEU A 214 9.50 -9.36 13.67
C LEU A 214 8.28 -9.43 14.60
N LYS A 215 8.46 -9.97 15.80
CA LYS A 215 7.42 -9.97 16.85
C LYS A 215 7.31 -8.58 17.45
N VAL A 216 6.10 -8.08 17.59
CA VAL A 216 5.82 -6.76 18.16
C VAL A 216 4.76 -6.84 19.24
N LYS A 217 4.95 -6.03 20.28
CA LYS A 217 4.00 -5.85 21.39
C LYS A 217 3.70 -4.38 21.51
N PHE A 218 2.43 -4.05 21.72
CA PHE A 218 1.96 -2.68 21.85
C PHE A 218 0.70 -2.68 22.72
N ARG A 219 0.33 -1.50 23.22
CA ARG A 219 -0.84 -1.33 24.08
C ARG A 219 -1.77 -0.28 23.49
N VAL A 220 -3.07 -0.54 23.54
CA VAL A 220 -4.12 0.41 23.14
C VAL A 220 -5.11 0.58 24.29
N VAL A 221 -5.71 1.76 24.43
CA VAL A 221 -6.75 2.01 25.44
C VAL A 221 -8.07 1.38 25.02
N SER A 222 -8.36 1.40 23.72
CA SER A 222 -9.58 0.83 23.14
C SER A 222 -9.25 0.00 21.90
N LEU A 223 -10.00 -1.10 21.68
CA LEU A 223 -9.89 -1.88 20.44
C LEU A 223 -10.32 -1.09 19.19
N GLN A 224 -11.04 0.02 19.37
CA GLN A 224 -11.44 0.95 18.31
C GLN A 224 -10.48 2.12 18.13
N GLU A 225 -9.42 2.20 18.94
CA GLU A 225 -8.39 3.21 18.79
C GLU A 225 -7.68 3.05 17.45
N SER A 226 -7.44 4.18 16.77
CA SER A 226 -6.71 4.21 15.51
C SER A 226 -5.22 3.98 15.77
N LEU A 227 -4.68 2.88 15.24
CA LEU A 227 -3.29 2.49 15.37
C LEU A 227 -2.57 2.70 14.04
N ALA A 228 -1.58 3.59 14.05
CA ALA A 228 -0.69 3.79 12.92
C ALA A 228 0.52 2.85 13.02
N VAL A 229 0.80 2.09 11.96
CA VAL A 229 2.02 1.29 11.83
C VAL A 229 2.74 1.69 10.55
N GLY A 230 4.02 2.02 10.66
CA GLY A 230 4.79 2.52 9.52
C GLY A 230 6.28 2.20 9.57
N LEU A 231 6.89 2.23 8.38
CA LEU A 231 8.32 2.13 8.14
C LEU A 231 8.92 3.53 7.97
N TRP A 232 9.98 3.82 8.72
CA TRP A 232 10.70 5.08 8.69
C TRP A 232 12.09 4.85 8.12
N GLU A 233 12.33 5.31 6.90
CA GLU A 233 13.65 5.28 6.25
C GLU A 233 14.33 6.65 6.19
N ALA A 234 13.55 7.71 6.42
CA ALA A 234 13.98 9.10 6.45
C ALA A 234 13.46 9.77 7.74
N PRO A 235 14.11 10.84 8.22
CA PRO A 235 13.71 11.51 9.46
C PRO A 235 12.35 12.22 9.35
N ASP A 236 11.96 12.62 8.14
CA ASP A 236 10.85 13.57 7.93
C ASP A 236 9.48 12.87 8.04
N GLU A 237 9.32 11.72 7.39
CA GLU A 237 8.00 11.08 7.24
C GLU A 237 8.11 9.55 7.10
N GLY A 238 7.40 8.83 7.96
CA GLY A 238 7.20 7.39 7.84
C GLY A 238 6.13 7.03 6.82
N ARG A 239 6.24 5.82 6.24
CA ARG A 239 5.26 5.28 5.29
C ARG A 239 4.43 4.18 5.95
N SER A 240 3.12 4.29 5.84
CA SER A 240 2.19 3.27 6.36
C SER A 240 2.44 1.92 5.74
N ILE A 241 2.42 0.87 6.56
CA ILE A 241 2.43 -0.52 6.10
C ILE A 241 1.02 -1.12 6.24
N SER A 242 0.68 -2.12 5.43
CA SER A 242 -0.58 -2.91 5.59
C SER A 242 -1.87 -2.09 5.59
N GLY A 243 -1.90 -0.97 4.84
CA GLY A 243 -3.09 -0.10 4.82
C GLY A 243 -3.32 0.71 6.10
N SER A 244 -2.35 0.78 7.01
CA SER A 244 -2.39 1.63 8.21
C SER A 244 -2.79 3.09 7.88
N PRO A 245 -3.57 3.77 8.75
CA PRO A 245 -3.96 3.33 10.09
C PRO A 245 -5.15 2.36 10.11
N PHE A 246 -5.24 1.55 11.16
CA PHE A 246 -6.34 0.61 11.40
C PHE A 246 -6.61 0.46 12.89
N THR A 247 -7.75 -0.11 13.26
CA THR A 247 -8.05 -0.47 14.65
C THR A 247 -7.72 -1.94 14.94
N VAL A 248 -7.47 -2.29 16.20
CA VAL A 248 -7.29 -3.70 16.59
C VAL A 248 -8.54 -4.51 16.24
N GLN A 249 -9.73 -3.93 16.42
CA GLN A 249 -10.98 -4.58 16.04
C GLN A 249 -11.09 -4.84 14.53
N GLN A 250 -10.64 -3.91 13.68
CA GLN A 250 -10.60 -4.11 12.23
C GLN A 250 -9.68 -5.27 11.86
N LEU A 251 -8.50 -5.35 12.47
CA LEU A 251 -7.55 -6.44 12.23
C LEU A 251 -8.09 -7.80 12.68
N VAL A 252 -8.78 -7.87 13.84
CA VAL A 252 -9.42 -9.10 14.32
C VAL A 252 -10.43 -9.61 13.29
N ARG A 253 -11.26 -8.71 12.74
CA ARG A 253 -12.26 -9.05 11.73
C ARG A 253 -11.63 -9.45 10.40
N SER A 254 -10.65 -8.68 9.91
CA SER A 254 -10.02 -8.95 8.61
C SER A 254 -9.20 -10.24 8.60
N GLN A 255 -8.56 -10.57 9.73
CA GLN A 255 -7.82 -11.82 9.93
C GLN A 255 -8.73 -12.97 10.41
N LYS A 256 -10.04 -12.72 10.57
CA LYS A 256 -11.05 -13.71 11.00
C LYS A 256 -10.70 -14.40 12.33
N LEU A 257 -10.10 -13.67 13.26
CA LEU A 257 -9.64 -14.21 14.55
C LEU A 257 -10.79 -14.46 15.54
N ASP A 258 -11.96 -13.89 15.28
CA ASP A 258 -13.20 -14.07 16.03
C ASP A 258 -14.01 -15.30 15.57
N GLN A 259 -13.68 -15.88 14.41
CA GLN A 259 -14.40 -17.04 13.87
C GLN A 259 -14.05 -18.30 14.67
N CYS A 260 -15.07 -18.94 15.24
CA CYS A 260 -14.91 -20.15 16.06
C CYS A 260 -14.67 -21.43 15.23
N PHE A 261 -14.92 -21.40 13.92
CA PHE A 261 -14.78 -22.54 13.00
C PHE A 261 -14.30 -22.06 11.62
N GLY A 262 -13.56 -22.91 10.89
CA GLY A 262 -13.24 -22.69 9.46
C GLY A 262 -11.86 -22.09 9.12
N THR A 263 -10.95 -21.94 10.09
CA THR A 263 -9.54 -21.55 9.83
C THR A 263 -8.59 -22.74 10.04
N SER A 264 -7.45 -22.77 9.34
CA SER A 264 -6.39 -23.78 9.53
C SER A 264 -5.86 -23.82 10.97
N ASP A 265 -6.04 -22.71 11.71
CA ASP A 265 -5.58 -22.52 13.09
C ASP A 265 -6.67 -22.82 14.13
N HIS A 266 -7.59 -23.75 13.85
CA HIS A 266 -8.62 -24.25 14.77
C HIS A 266 -8.03 -24.98 16.00
N ARG A 267 -7.12 -24.35 16.75
CA ARG A 267 -6.84 -24.74 18.12
C ARG A 267 -8.05 -24.36 18.93
N LYS A 268 -8.73 -25.38 19.46
CA LYS A 268 -9.77 -25.28 20.50
C LYS A 268 -9.47 -24.07 21.37
N LYS A 269 -10.35 -23.05 21.34
CA LYS A 269 -10.44 -22.08 22.43
C LYS A 269 -10.54 -22.93 23.69
N ARG A 270 -9.48 -23.01 24.49
CA ARG A 270 -9.65 -23.45 25.87
C ARG A 270 -10.61 -22.43 26.45
N CYS A 271 -11.80 -22.89 26.81
CA CYS A 271 -12.71 -22.11 27.62
C CYS A 271 -11.90 -21.56 28.80
N ARG A 272 -12.11 -20.28 29.10
CA ARG A 272 -11.83 -19.81 30.44
C ARG A 272 -12.75 -20.59 31.37
N ASP A 273 -12.21 -20.88 32.54
CA ASP A 273 -12.77 -21.63 33.67
C ASP A 273 -12.31 -23.09 33.70
N ASP A 274 -11.85 -23.48 34.89
CA ASP A 274 -11.12 -24.70 35.30
C ASP A 274 -9.58 -24.64 35.16
N ASP A 275 -8.95 -23.93 36.10
CA ASP A 275 -7.76 -24.38 36.84
C ASP A 275 -7.60 -23.48 38.09
N ASP A 276 -8.64 -23.42 38.92
CA ASP A 276 -8.45 -23.49 40.38
C ASP A 276 -8.51 -24.99 40.73
N ASP A 277 -7.69 -25.43 41.70
CA ASP A 277 -7.45 -26.81 42.14
C ASP A 277 -6.49 -27.70 41.32
N GLU A 278 -5.19 -27.59 41.61
CA GLU A 278 -4.32 -28.72 42.06
C GLU A 278 -2.82 -28.30 42.01
N ALA A 279 -2.40 -27.52 43.00
CA ALA A 279 -0.99 -27.38 43.35
C ALA A 279 -0.76 -27.63 44.84
N SER A 280 -1.33 -28.73 45.36
CA SER A 280 -0.92 -29.34 46.63
C SER A 280 -0.10 -30.59 46.38
N ARG A 281 1.01 -30.45 45.65
CA ARG A 281 1.99 -31.54 45.51
C ARG A 281 2.76 -31.71 46.81
N LYS A 282 2.33 -32.73 47.54
CA LYS A 282 2.89 -33.37 48.73
C LYS A 282 4.43 -33.41 48.72
N ARG A 283 5.01 -32.99 49.85
CA ARG A 283 6.42 -33.22 50.22
C ARG A 283 6.70 -34.74 50.29
N PRO A 284 7.82 -35.25 49.76
CA PRO A 284 8.21 -36.63 50.04
C PRO A 284 8.81 -36.72 51.45
N ASN A 285 8.19 -37.56 52.28
CA ASN A 285 8.70 -37.94 53.60
C ASN A 285 9.84 -38.95 53.38
N CYS A 286 11.07 -38.58 53.72
CA CYS A 286 12.18 -39.52 53.78
C CYS A 286 12.31 -40.06 55.20
N LYS A 287 12.08 -41.36 55.41
CA LYS A 287 12.48 -42.11 56.59
C LYS A 287 12.98 -43.49 56.16
N ARG A 288 14.29 -43.67 56.17
CA ARG A 288 15.00 -44.72 56.93
C ARG A 288 16.49 -44.43 56.90
#